data_AF-A0A8N4QG49-F1
#
_entry.id   AF-A0A8N4QG49-F1
#
_cell.length_a   1.000
_cell.length_b   1.000
_cell.length_c   1.000
_cell.angle_alpha   90.00
_cell.angle_beta   90.00
_cell.angle_gamma   90.00
#
_symmetry.space_group_name_H-M   'P 1'
#
loop_
_entity.id
_entity.type
_entity.pdbx_description
1 polymer ?
#
loop_
_entity_poly.entity_id
_entity_poly.type
_entity_poly.pdbx_seq_one_letter_code
_entity_poly.pdbx_strand_id
1 'polypeptide(L)'
;MGSLMRKCTTSNSNNRSSNNANKSKNKASIGYQLFMYQEELRRGNTRSLSVAKSKISLTECLIRENVQNLSNRSDEDLRIISREMSFKKHLQTQVSRYSKLIKLAMGVEQKAIKDSTSISSTAAHSRVK
;
A
#
# COMPACT_ATOMS: atom_id res chain seq x y z
N MET A 1 -43.73 -10.94 -22.98
CA MET A 1 -43.03 -12.09 -22.36
C MET A 1 -41.80 -11.57 -21.63
N GLY A 2 -42.02 -10.97 -20.46
CA GLY A 2 -40.98 -10.29 -19.69
C GLY A 2 -40.23 -11.22 -18.73
N SER A 3 -39.15 -10.65 -18.18
CA SER A 3 -38.26 -11.13 -17.11
C SER A 3 -37.16 -12.12 -17.53
N LEU A 4 -35.91 -12.00 -17.05
CA LEU A 4 -35.54 -11.68 -15.67
C LEU A 4 -34.12 -11.04 -15.62
N MET A 5 -34.03 -9.75 -15.31
CA MET A 5 -32.76 -9.08 -14.98
C MET A 5 -32.39 -9.42 -13.53
N ARG A 6 -31.26 -10.08 -13.33
CA ARG A 6 -30.76 -10.40 -11.98
C ARG A 6 -30.32 -9.13 -11.27
N LYS A 7 -31.03 -8.75 -10.20
CA LYS A 7 -30.62 -7.67 -9.29
C LYS A 7 -29.50 -8.19 -8.40
N CYS A 8 -28.33 -7.57 -8.48
CA CYS A 8 -27.26 -7.78 -7.51
C CYS A 8 -27.67 -7.09 -6.21
N THR A 9 -28.09 -7.85 -5.21
CA THR A 9 -28.35 -7.35 -3.86
C THR A 9 -27.02 -7.20 -3.12
N THR A 10 -26.56 -5.97 -2.90
CA THR A 10 -25.44 -5.69 -2.00
C THR A 10 -25.91 -5.83 -0.57
N SER A 11 -25.80 -7.04 -0.02
CA SER A 11 -26.08 -7.30 1.40
C SER A 11 -24.89 -6.84 2.25
N ASN A 12 -25.07 -5.71 2.94
CA ASN A 12 -24.16 -5.25 4.00
C ASN A 12 -24.37 -6.10 5.27
N SER A 13 -23.49 -7.07 5.51
CA SER A 13 -23.48 -7.86 6.74
C SER A 13 -22.27 -7.47 7.60
N ASN A 14 -22.49 -6.55 8.55
CA ASN A 14 -21.53 -6.22 9.60
C ASN A 14 -21.62 -7.26 10.71
N ASN A 15 -20.99 -8.42 10.54
CA ASN A 15 -20.77 -9.36 11.64
C ASN A 15 -19.40 -9.10 12.26
N ARG A 16 -19.36 -8.16 13.21
CA ARG A 16 -18.21 -7.96 14.10
C ARG A 16 -18.28 -9.01 15.21
N SER A 17 -17.90 -10.25 14.90
CA SER A 17 -17.74 -11.31 15.90
C SER A 17 -16.49 -11.01 16.72
N SER A 18 -16.68 -10.37 17.88
CA SER A 18 -15.66 -10.23 18.91
C SER A 18 -15.45 -11.58 19.58
N ASN A 19 -14.60 -12.42 18.99
CA ASN A 19 -14.17 -13.67 19.63
C ASN A 19 -12.91 -13.39 20.45
N ASN A 20 -13.13 -12.88 21.66
CA ASN A 20 -12.18 -12.95 22.77
C ASN A 20 -12.15 -14.40 23.29
N ALA A 21 -11.46 -15.28 22.60
CA ALA A 21 -11.11 -16.59 23.13
C ALA A 21 -9.87 -17.08 22.39
N ASN A 22 -8.72 -17.02 23.06
CA ASN A 22 -7.77 -18.13 23.20
C ASN A 22 -6.49 -17.65 23.87
N LYS A 23 -6.60 -17.52 25.19
CA LYS A 23 -5.51 -17.55 26.16
C LYS A 23 -4.92 -18.97 26.20
N SER A 24 -4.25 -19.39 25.13
CA SER A 24 -3.28 -20.48 25.19
C SER A 24 -2.01 -19.99 24.51
N LYS A 25 -1.01 -19.65 25.33
CA LYS A 25 0.31 -19.24 24.88
C LYS A 25 1.03 -20.47 24.34
N ASN A 26 0.64 -20.94 23.16
CA ASN A 26 1.58 -21.66 22.32
C ASN A 26 2.66 -20.64 21.98
N LYS A 27 3.80 -20.75 22.66
CA LYS A 27 4.98 -19.93 22.38
C LYS A 27 5.45 -20.33 20.98
N ALA A 28 4.80 -19.79 19.96
CA ALA A 28 5.40 -19.76 18.65
C ALA A 28 6.81 -19.18 18.83
N SER A 29 7.81 -19.85 18.24
CA SER A 29 9.19 -19.37 18.28
C SER A 29 9.19 -17.88 17.93
N ILE A 30 9.96 -17.09 18.67
CA ILE A 30 10.03 -15.62 18.47
C ILE A 30 10.23 -15.29 16.98
N GLY A 31 11.00 -16.11 16.26
CA GLY A 31 11.21 -15.98 14.82
C GLY A 31 9.94 -16.16 13.98
N TYR A 32 9.07 -17.10 14.33
CA TYR A 32 7.77 -17.28 13.64
C TYR A 32 6.82 -16.11 13.90
N GLN A 33 6.81 -15.59 15.13
CA GLN A 33 6.02 -14.40 15.47
C GLN A 33 6.45 -13.18 14.64
N LEU A 34 7.77 -12.96 14.53
CA LEU A 34 8.32 -11.90 13.68
C LEU A 34 8.02 -12.12 12.20
N PHE A 35 8.16 -13.36 11.72
CA PHE A 35 7.83 -13.72 10.34
C PHE A 35 6.37 -13.39 10.00
N MET A 36 5.42 -13.79 10.84
CA MET A 36 3.99 -13.52 10.64
C MET A 36 3.69 -12.02 10.60
N TYR A 37 4.30 -11.25 11.51
CA TYR A 37 4.17 -9.80 11.52
C TYR A 37 4.70 -9.16 10.22
N GLN A 38 5.85 -9.62 9.73
CA GLN A 38 6.41 -9.15 8.45
C GLN A 38 5.54 -9.52 7.25
N GLU A 39 4.96 -10.72 7.24
CA GLU A 39 4.01 -11.16 6.20
C GLU A 39 2.73 -10.31 6.21
N GLU A 40 2.21 -9.97 7.38
CA GLU A 40 1.05 -9.08 7.53
C GLU A 40 1.34 -7.68 6.99
N LEU A 41 2.51 -7.12 7.32
CA LEU A 41 2.98 -5.85 6.76
C LEU A 41 3.11 -5.91 5.23
N ARG A 42 3.65 -7.02 4.68
CA ARG A 42 3.85 -7.21 3.24
C ARG A 42 2.52 -7.35 2.48
N ARG A 43 1.55 -8.06 3.06
CA ARG A 43 0.19 -8.25 2.50
C ARG A 43 -0.57 -6.93 2.41
N GLY A 44 -0.46 -6.07 3.42
CA GLY A 44 -1.12 -4.75 3.42
C GLY A 44 -0.59 -3.82 2.32
N ASN A 45 0.73 -3.76 2.15
CA ASN A 45 1.37 -2.86 1.19
C ASN A 45 1.22 -3.31 -0.27
N THR A 46 1.31 -4.60 -0.55
CA THR A 46 1.21 -5.12 -1.92
C THR A 46 -0.22 -5.07 -2.45
N ARG A 47 -1.20 -5.42 -1.61
CA ARG A 47 -2.62 -5.38 -1.97
C ARG A 47 -3.09 -3.96 -2.21
N SER A 48 -2.72 -3.01 -1.35
CA SER A 48 -3.08 -1.60 -1.54
C SER A 48 -2.47 -0.99 -2.81
N LEU A 49 -1.24 -1.35 -3.15
CA LEU A 49 -0.59 -0.92 -4.40
C LEU A 49 -1.24 -1.51 -5.65
N SER A 50 -1.60 -2.81 -5.63
CA SER A 50 -2.32 -3.44 -6.75
C SER A 50 -3.71 -2.81 -6.96
N VAL A 51 -4.44 -2.57 -5.86
CA VAL A 51 -5.75 -1.91 -5.88
C VAL A 51 -5.63 -0.48 -6.38
N ALA A 52 -4.61 0.26 -5.95
CA ALA A 52 -4.35 1.61 -6.44
C ALA A 52 -4.06 1.63 -7.95
N LYS A 53 -3.25 0.68 -8.46
CA LYS A 53 -3.00 0.53 -9.90
C LYS A 53 -4.28 0.22 -10.69
N SER A 54 -5.09 -0.72 -10.22
CA SER A 54 -6.37 -1.05 -10.85
C SER A 54 -7.33 0.14 -10.83
N LYS A 55 -7.38 0.90 -9.74
CA LYS A 55 -8.15 2.14 -9.65
C LYS A 55 -7.68 3.15 -10.69
N ILE A 56 -6.37 3.39 -10.81
CA ILE A 56 -5.81 4.31 -11.81
C ILE A 56 -6.21 3.89 -13.23
N SER A 57 -6.01 2.62 -13.58
CA SER A 57 -6.35 2.11 -14.92
C SER A 57 -7.84 2.24 -15.22
N LEU A 58 -8.72 1.93 -14.26
CA LEU A 58 -10.15 2.11 -14.41
C LEU A 58 -10.52 3.58 -14.62
N THR A 59 -9.93 4.48 -13.84
CA THR A 59 -10.20 5.92 -13.97
C THR A 59 -9.70 6.46 -15.31
N GLU A 60 -8.54 6.00 -15.80
CA GLU A 60 -8.05 6.39 -17.14
C GLU A 60 -8.99 5.95 -18.26
N CYS A 61 -9.56 4.74 -18.17
CA CYS A 61 -10.60 4.28 -19.09
C CYS A 61 -11.86 5.15 -19.01
N LEU A 62 -12.37 5.40 -17.80
CA LEU A 62 -13.57 6.22 -17.59
C LEU A 62 -13.38 7.67 -18.09
N ILE A 63 -12.20 8.25 -17.88
CA ILE A 63 -11.84 9.57 -18.41
C ILE A 63 -11.80 9.53 -19.93
N ARG A 64 -11.18 8.51 -20.53
CA ARG A 64 -11.07 8.39 -22.00
C ARG A 64 -12.44 8.24 -22.65
N GLU A 65 -13.31 7.40 -22.11
CA GLU A 65 -14.71 7.28 -22.53
C GLU A 65 -15.46 8.59 -22.38
N ASN A 66 -15.28 9.28 -21.25
CA ASN A 66 -15.91 10.58 -21.01
C ASN A 66 -15.42 11.68 -21.97
N VAL A 67 -14.13 11.70 -22.29
CA VAL A 67 -13.52 12.66 -23.21
C VAL A 67 -14.03 12.45 -24.63
N GLN A 68 -14.30 11.21 -25.04
CA GLN A 68 -14.92 10.91 -26.34
C GLN A 68 -16.40 11.34 -26.41
N ASN A 69 -17.08 11.50 -25.27
CA ASN A 69 -18.48 11.92 -25.18
C ASN A 69 -18.67 13.45 -24.93
N LEU A 70 -17.60 14.25 -25.06
CA LEU A 70 -17.60 15.69 -24.76
C LEU A 70 -18.42 16.58 -25.71
N SER A 71 -18.89 16.08 -26.86
CA SER A 71 -19.70 16.90 -27.78
C SER A 71 -21.11 17.21 -27.25
N ASN A 72 -21.61 16.47 -26.25
CA ASN A 72 -22.97 16.56 -25.72
C ASN A 72 -23.02 16.51 -24.17
N ARG A 73 -22.21 17.31 -23.46
CA ARG A 73 -21.99 17.13 -22.01
C ARG A 73 -22.88 18.00 -21.12
N SER A 74 -23.40 17.41 -20.04
CA SER A 74 -24.20 18.09 -18.99
C SER A 74 -23.29 18.70 -17.91
N ASP A 75 -23.72 19.77 -17.24
CA ASP A 75 -22.98 20.42 -16.14
C ASP A 75 -22.58 19.45 -15.02
N GLU A 76 -23.39 18.43 -14.77
CA GLU A 76 -23.10 17.43 -13.75
C GLU A 76 -21.83 16.62 -14.07
N ASP A 77 -21.62 16.32 -15.34
CA ASP A 77 -20.45 15.58 -15.81
C ASP A 77 -19.16 16.41 -15.68
N LEU A 78 -19.25 17.75 -15.73
CA LEU A 78 -18.12 18.66 -15.45
C LEU A 78 -17.77 18.69 -13.96
N ARG A 79 -18.79 18.66 -13.08
CA ARG A 79 -18.60 18.61 -11.62
C ARG A 79 -17.93 17.30 -11.19
N ILE A 80 -18.33 16.19 -11.80
CA ILE A 80 -17.70 14.89 -11.60
C ILE A 80 -16.22 14.95 -11.98
N ILE A 81 -15.87 15.50 -13.15
CA ILE A 81 -14.46 15.64 -13.56
C ILE A 81 -13.67 16.47 -12.53
N SER A 82 -14.21 17.61 -12.10
CA SER A 82 -13.54 18.48 -11.12
C SER A 82 -13.26 17.77 -9.79
N ARG A 83 -14.25 16.99 -9.32
CA ARG A 83 -14.13 16.15 -8.12
C ARG A 83 -13.04 15.10 -8.27
N GLU A 84 -13.03 14.38 -9.40
CA GLU A 84 -12.02 13.36 -9.68
C GLU A 84 -10.61 13.96 -9.79
N MET A 85 -10.48 15.14 -10.40
CA MET A 85 -9.21 15.84 -10.54
C MET A 85 -8.66 16.29 -9.17
N SER A 86 -9.53 16.78 -8.29
CA SER A 86 -9.17 17.15 -6.91
C SER A 86 -8.74 15.92 -6.09
N PHE A 87 -9.47 14.81 -6.23
CA PHE A 87 -9.13 13.56 -5.55
C PHE A 87 -7.78 12.99 -6.01
N LYS A 88 -7.47 13.06 -7.31
CA LYS A 88 -6.15 12.68 -7.85
C LYS A 88 -5.02 13.46 -7.18
N LYS A 89 -5.15 14.79 -7.06
CA LYS A 89 -4.14 15.64 -6.38
C LYS A 89 -3.96 15.22 -4.93
N HIS A 90 -5.07 14.95 -4.22
CA HIS A 90 -5.01 14.47 -2.85
C HIS A 90 -4.20 13.17 -2.72
N LEU A 91 -4.46 12.18 -3.59
CA LEU A 91 -3.74 10.91 -3.59
C LEU A 91 -2.24 11.09 -3.89
N GLN A 92 -1.87 11.95 -4.85
CA GLN A 92 -0.47 12.24 -5.16
C GLN A 92 0.27 12.79 -3.93
N THR A 93 -0.36 13.68 -3.17
CA THR A 93 0.19 14.21 -1.91
C THR A 93 0.42 13.09 -0.89
N GLN A 94 -0.53 12.17 -0.73
CA GLN A 94 -0.36 11.04 0.19
C GLN A 94 0.79 10.13 -0.22
N VAL A 95 0.89 9.78 -1.50
CA VAL A 95 1.98 8.95 -2.03
C VAL A 95 3.34 9.61 -1.79
N SER A 96 3.46 10.92 -2.05
CA SER A 96 4.68 11.68 -1.77
C SER A 96 5.05 11.63 -0.28
N ARG A 97 4.05 11.77 0.61
CA ARG A 97 4.25 11.69 2.06
C ARG A 97 4.75 10.32 2.50
N TYR A 98 4.15 9.23 2.02
CA TYR A 98 4.58 7.87 2.34
C TYR A 98 5.96 7.56 1.78
N SER A 99 6.26 7.98 0.55
CA SER A 99 7.59 7.81 -0.06
C SER A 99 8.68 8.49 0.78
N LYS A 100 8.43 9.72 1.28
CA LYS A 100 9.33 10.41 2.21
C LYS A 100 9.53 9.63 3.50
N LEU A 101 8.46 9.12 4.10
CA LEU A 101 8.54 8.32 5.34
C LEU A 101 9.34 7.04 5.15
N ILE A 102 9.12 6.31 4.05
CA ILE A 102 9.89 5.10 3.71
C ILE A 102 11.36 5.45 3.51
N LYS A 103 11.66 6.54 2.79
CA LYS A 103 13.04 7.00 2.59
C LYS A 103 13.73 7.36 3.90
N LEU A 104 13.02 7.98 4.84
CA LEU A 104 13.55 8.26 6.18
C LEU A 104 13.78 6.97 6.95
N ALA A 105 12.82 6.05 6.96
CA ALA A 105 12.96 4.75 7.64
C ALA A 105 14.15 3.93 7.10
N MET A 106 14.33 3.88 5.78
CA MET A 106 15.48 3.20 5.16
C MET A 106 16.80 4.00 5.29
N GLY A 107 16.72 5.34 5.44
CA GLY A 107 17.88 6.20 5.67
C GLY A 107 18.47 6.09 7.07
N VAL A 108 17.70 5.62 8.06
CA VAL A 108 18.18 5.34 9.42
C VAL A 108 19.18 4.16 9.44
N GLU A 109 19.00 3.16 8.59
CA GLU A 109 19.86 1.97 8.51
C GLU A 109 21.30 2.30 8.04
N GLN A 110 21.48 3.32 7.19
CA GLN A 110 22.78 3.68 6.62
C GLN A 110 23.69 4.48 7.58
N LYS A 111 23.13 5.02 8.68
CA LYS A 111 23.90 5.74 9.71
C LYS A 111 24.51 4.81 10.76
N ALA A 112 23.88 3.67 11.04
CA ALA A 112 24.35 2.74 12.08
C ALA A 112 25.55 1.87 11.65
N ILE A 113 25.80 1.69 10.34
CA ILE A 113 26.86 0.82 9.82
C ILE A 113 28.22 1.54 9.70
N LYS A 114 28.25 2.88 9.69
CA LYS A 114 29.49 3.66 9.53
C LYS A 114 30.30 3.78 10.83
N ASP A 115 29.67 3.63 11.99
CA ASP A 115 30.33 3.80 13.28
C ASP A 115 31.05 2.52 13.76
N SER A 116 30.88 1.37 13.08
CA SER A 116 31.50 0.08 13.44
C SER A 116 32.77 -0.28 12.64
N THR A 117 33.13 0.46 11.59
CA THR A 117 34.22 0.07 10.66
C THR A 117 35.59 0.71 10.98
N SER A 118 35.68 1.55 12.01
CA SER A 118 36.92 2.30 12.33
C SER A 118 37.91 1.59 13.27
N ILE A 119 37.63 0.36 13.73
CA ILE A 119 38.45 -0.31 14.78
C ILE A 119 39.15 -1.61 14.35
N SER A 120 39.43 -1.84 13.06
CA SER A 120 40.23 -3.02 12.65
C SER A 120 41.14 -2.76 11.45
N SER A 121 42.18 -1.95 11.65
CA SER A 121 43.41 -2.03 10.84
C SER A 121 44.63 -1.96 11.76
N THR A 122 44.98 -3.08 12.39
CA THR A 122 46.26 -3.23 13.09
C THR A 122 46.79 -4.64 12.87
N ALA A 123 48.10 -4.73 12.66
CA ALA A 123 48.94 -5.94 12.61
C ALA A 123 49.13 -6.60 11.23
N ALA A 124 50.00 -5.99 10.41
CA ALA A 124 50.95 -6.77 9.61
C ALA A 124 52.31 -6.72 10.31
N HIS A 125 52.65 -7.77 11.06
CA HIS A 125 53.97 -8.00 11.64
C HIS A 125 54.61 -9.21 10.95
N SER A 126 55.79 -8.97 10.35
CA SER A 126 56.92 -9.86 10.04
C SER A 126 56.71 -11.37 9.80
N ARG A 127 57.23 -11.87 8.66
CA ARG A 127 57.84 -13.21 8.62
C ARG A 127 58.99 -13.31 7.58
N VAL A 128 60.21 -13.19 8.12
CA VAL A 128 61.48 -13.85 7.81
C VAL A 128 61.56 -14.74 6.55
N LYS A 129 62.62 -14.52 5.75
CA LYS A 129 63.44 -15.58 5.15
C LYS A 129 64.91 -15.20 5.24
#